data_AF-A0A168PEB5-F1
#
_entry.id   AF-A0A168PEB5-F1
#
_cell.length_a   1.000
_cell.length_b   1.000
_cell.length_c   1.000
_cell.angle_alpha   90.00
_cell.angle_beta   90.00
_cell.angle_gamma   90.00
#
_symmetry.space_group_name_H-M   'P 1'
#
loop_
_entity.id
_entity.type
_entity.pdbx_description
1 polymer ?
#
loop_
_entity_poly.entity_id
_entity_poly.type
_entity_poly.pdbx_seq_one_letter_code
_entity_poly.pdbx_strand_id
1 'polypeptide(L)'
;MEDPVVLAVCTSAAVVTCKHNFLNSSEKRYFSEYFFELSVNKLVDMFDDPDKALESVLVINLMLPFMIQTLRVSEAYKWVSIAMLLCKNLQTENPGYAQGGPGLPRMTRIKYALLHRNSVLCECAMALIDFVKNDKRNEIEPNNVQFDILPDESRKIKNIISMFNRILGLSLHPSFIAVVTQARQLAAGDVAELSFEEIIRYEETVIEWWHNLPEELKMCSEPFNLTKEAVERETDVRRILMASYVHTITLSIQGCLIRPKPQRNVEPVYSIIKDRALYLAMHSADMCLLLMKQIEKIDSFCYSPSKLLVRSIDSLMSLLQVPDDTMAKMAQQKLSEYMHALTKQVLPDHQVPPSASPYNMISVAPKGSTPPVTELYKNFPLPGEALIFDVVRTTVERNAKLLALDSQ
;
A
#
# COMPACT_ATOMS: atom_id res chain seq x y z
N MET A 1 -24.35 8.00 21.10
CA MET A 1 -23.09 8.11 20.34
C MET A 1 -23.49 8.68 18.99
N GLU A 2 -23.44 10.00 18.84
CA GLU A 2 -24.03 10.72 17.67
C GLU A 2 -23.00 11.53 16.86
N ASP A 3 -21.77 11.64 17.37
CA ASP A 3 -20.69 12.36 16.69
C ASP A 3 -20.27 11.60 15.41
N PRO A 4 -20.31 12.23 14.23
CA PRO A 4 -20.08 11.54 12.97
C PRO A 4 -18.62 11.07 12.81
N VAL A 5 -17.66 11.80 13.39
CA VAL A 5 -16.25 11.40 13.36
C VAL A 5 -16.03 10.17 14.23
N VAL A 6 -16.65 10.11 15.42
CA VAL A 6 -16.60 8.93 16.30
C VAL A 6 -17.20 7.70 15.60
N LEU A 7 -18.36 7.85 14.95
CA LEU A 7 -18.97 6.76 14.18
C LEU A 7 -18.04 6.27 13.07
N ALA A 8 -17.42 7.18 12.32
CA ALA A 8 -16.48 6.82 11.25
C ALA A 8 -15.20 6.15 11.78
N VAL A 9 -14.70 6.56 12.94
CA VAL A 9 -13.60 5.86 13.63
C VAL A 9 -14.02 4.44 14.00
N CYS A 10 -15.22 4.24 14.54
CA CYS A 10 -15.75 2.91 14.87
C CYS A 10 -15.88 2.04 13.61
N THR A 11 -16.38 2.58 12.50
CA THR A 11 -16.40 1.91 11.19
C THR A 11 -15.01 1.45 10.77
N SER A 12 -14.02 2.35 10.79
CA SER A 12 -12.65 2.02 10.39
C SER A 12 -12.02 0.98 11.31
N ALA A 13 -12.20 1.12 12.63
CA ALA A 13 -11.58 0.25 13.63
C ALA A 13 -12.13 -1.18 13.55
N ALA A 14 -13.43 -1.33 13.30
CA ALA A 14 -14.08 -2.63 13.20
C ALA A 14 -13.52 -3.49 12.05
N VAL A 15 -13.13 -2.89 10.92
CA VAL A 15 -12.57 -3.63 9.76
C VAL A 15 -11.07 -3.87 9.83
N VAL A 16 -10.36 -3.40 10.86
CA VAL A 16 -8.91 -3.59 10.97
C VAL A 16 -8.58 -5.09 11.11
N THR A 17 -7.68 -5.56 10.26
CA THR A 17 -7.20 -6.96 10.22
C THR A 17 -5.99 -7.20 11.12
N CYS A 18 -5.63 -6.24 11.97
CA CYS A 18 -4.58 -6.42 12.97
C CYS A 18 -4.98 -7.46 14.02
N LYS A 19 -4.01 -8.25 14.50
CA LYS A 19 -4.17 -9.26 15.56
C LYS A 19 -4.69 -8.71 16.89
N HIS A 20 -4.53 -7.40 17.14
CA HIS A 20 -5.03 -6.73 18.35
C HIS A 20 -6.55 -6.45 18.31
N ASN A 21 -7.19 -6.62 17.15
CA ASN A 21 -8.64 -6.50 17.05
C ASN A 21 -9.29 -7.75 17.65
N PHE A 22 -10.07 -7.57 18.72
CA PHE A 22 -10.72 -8.66 19.45
C PHE A 22 -11.97 -9.21 18.76
N LEU A 23 -12.48 -8.53 17.73
CA LEU A 23 -13.66 -8.94 17.00
C LEU A 23 -13.33 -10.14 16.08
N ASN A 24 -14.20 -11.16 16.10
CA ASN A 24 -14.17 -12.21 15.09
C ASN A 24 -14.70 -11.70 13.73
N SER A 25 -14.50 -12.45 12.66
CA SER A 25 -14.85 -12.02 11.30
C SER A 25 -16.31 -11.58 11.13
N SER A 26 -17.25 -12.33 11.70
CA SER A 26 -18.68 -12.00 11.64
C SER A 26 -19.01 -10.72 12.41
N GLU A 27 -18.40 -10.53 13.58
CA GLU A 27 -18.52 -9.30 14.37
C GLU A 27 -17.91 -8.11 13.64
N LYS A 28 -16.73 -8.27 13.01
CA LYS A 28 -16.12 -7.21 12.18
C LYS A 28 -17.08 -6.75 11.11
N ARG A 29 -17.71 -7.68 10.38
CA ARG A 29 -18.72 -7.37 9.36
C ARG A 29 -19.92 -6.64 9.97
N TYR A 30 -20.53 -7.20 11.01
CA TYR A 30 -21.73 -6.66 11.62
C TYR A 30 -21.52 -5.24 12.18
N PHE A 31 -20.50 -5.04 13.02
CA PHE A 31 -20.24 -3.74 13.63
C PHE A 31 -19.82 -2.70 12.60
N SER A 32 -18.98 -3.08 11.63
CA SER A 32 -18.55 -2.12 10.61
C SER A 32 -19.70 -1.64 9.73
N GLU A 33 -20.61 -2.54 9.33
CA GLU A 33 -21.84 -2.18 8.60
C GLU A 33 -22.74 -1.27 9.45
N TYR A 34 -22.99 -1.63 10.71
CA TYR A 34 -23.80 -0.84 11.62
C TYR A 34 -23.27 0.60 11.77
N PHE A 35 -21.98 0.76 12.06
CA PHE A 35 -21.38 2.09 12.21
C PHE A 35 -21.27 2.83 10.88
N PHE A 36 -21.05 2.12 9.77
CA PHE A 36 -21.01 2.73 8.45
C PHE A 36 -22.37 3.33 8.06
N GLU A 37 -23.47 2.60 8.28
CA GLU A 37 -24.82 3.09 7.99
C GLU A 37 -25.13 4.36 8.80
N LEU A 38 -24.81 4.36 10.10
CA LEU A 38 -24.97 5.55 10.94
C LEU A 38 -24.09 6.72 10.48
N SER A 39 -22.85 6.45 10.07
CA SER A 39 -21.93 7.47 9.56
C SER A 39 -22.43 8.08 8.26
N VAL A 40 -22.94 7.26 7.33
CA VAL A 40 -23.51 7.73 6.06
C VAL A 40 -24.77 8.56 6.29
N ASN A 41 -25.67 8.13 7.18
CA ASN A 41 -26.87 8.90 7.51
C ASN A 41 -26.51 10.30 8.02
N LYS A 42 -25.51 10.40 8.92
CA LYS A 42 -25.01 11.70 9.37
C LYS A 42 -24.33 12.49 8.26
N LEU A 43 -23.50 11.83 7.43
CA LEU A 43 -22.77 12.48 6.35
C LEU A 43 -23.72 13.11 5.32
N VAL A 44 -24.81 12.42 4.98
CA VAL A 44 -25.84 12.94 4.05
C VAL A 44 -26.48 14.23 4.55
N ASP A 45 -26.62 14.40 5.87
CA ASP A 45 -27.20 15.60 6.48
C ASP A 45 -26.20 16.79 6.58
N MET A 46 -24.90 16.56 6.36
CA MET A 46 -23.84 17.56 6.66
C MET A 46 -22.87 17.85 5.50
N PHE A 47 -22.86 17.06 4.41
CA PHE A 47 -21.84 17.21 3.37
C PHE A 47 -21.95 18.50 2.54
N ASP A 48 -23.15 19.10 2.50
CA ASP A 48 -23.45 20.34 1.78
C ASP A 48 -23.44 21.58 2.67
N ASP A 49 -23.30 21.41 3.99
CA ASP A 49 -23.10 22.51 4.95
C ASP A 49 -21.63 22.99 4.93
N PRO A 50 -21.35 24.25 4.53
CA PRO A 50 -19.99 24.79 4.49
C PRO A 50 -19.26 24.74 5.83
N ASP A 51 -19.97 24.94 6.95
CA ASP A 51 -19.39 24.92 8.30
C ASP A 51 -18.96 23.49 8.73
N LYS A 52 -19.48 22.49 8.02
CA LYS A 52 -19.22 21.06 8.24
C LYS A 52 -18.29 20.43 7.20
N ALA A 53 -17.85 21.19 6.20
CA ALA A 53 -17.07 20.65 5.08
C ALA A 53 -15.81 19.86 5.51
N LEU A 54 -15.02 20.38 6.47
CA LEU A 54 -13.82 19.67 6.96
C LEU A 54 -14.18 18.41 7.75
N GLU A 55 -15.28 18.45 8.52
CA GLU A 55 -15.79 17.30 9.27
C GLU A 55 -16.27 16.20 8.30
N SER A 56 -16.96 16.58 7.23
CA SER A 56 -17.39 15.70 6.15
C SER A 56 -16.21 15.01 5.46
N VAL A 57 -15.14 15.76 5.17
CA VAL A 57 -13.90 15.18 4.62
C VAL A 57 -13.28 14.15 5.57
N LEU A 58 -13.21 14.45 6.88
CA LEU A 58 -12.68 13.51 7.88
C LEU A 58 -13.49 12.22 7.94
N VAL A 59 -14.81 12.33 7.99
CA VAL A 59 -15.75 11.19 8.02
C VAL A 59 -15.56 10.31 6.78
N ILE A 60 -15.50 10.92 5.59
CA ILE A 60 -15.28 10.20 4.33
C ILE A 60 -13.95 9.43 4.36
N ASN A 61 -12.85 10.10 4.73
CA ASN A 61 -11.54 9.47 4.78
C ASN A 61 -11.46 8.30 5.78
N LEU A 62 -12.13 8.43 6.93
CA LEU A 62 -12.21 7.38 7.94
C LEU A 62 -13.07 6.18 7.49
N MET A 63 -14.08 6.37 6.66
CA MET A 63 -14.89 5.27 6.13
C MET A 63 -14.23 4.51 4.97
N LEU A 64 -13.19 5.08 4.34
CA LEU A 64 -12.53 4.46 3.18
C LEU A 64 -12.05 3.03 3.39
N PRO A 65 -11.36 2.69 4.50
CA PRO A 65 -10.92 1.32 4.75
C PRO A 65 -12.09 0.32 4.69
N PHE A 66 -13.25 0.67 5.24
CA PHE A 66 -14.43 -0.19 5.18
C PHE A 66 -14.92 -0.38 3.75
N MET A 67 -15.07 0.70 2.98
CA MET A 67 -15.57 0.61 1.60
C MET A 67 -14.64 -0.23 0.73
N ILE A 68 -13.32 -0.11 0.90
CA ILE A 68 -12.35 -0.94 0.17
C ILE A 68 -12.41 -2.40 0.61
N GLN A 69 -12.41 -2.68 1.92
CA GLN A 69 -12.45 -4.06 2.43
C GLN A 69 -13.78 -4.78 2.17
N THR A 70 -14.84 -4.03 1.87
CA THR A 70 -16.14 -4.57 1.49
C THR A 70 -16.43 -4.48 -0.01
N LEU A 71 -15.41 -4.16 -0.82
CA LEU A 71 -15.48 -4.05 -2.28
C LEU A 71 -16.49 -3.03 -2.81
N ARG A 72 -16.87 -2.03 -2.01
CA ARG A 72 -17.77 -0.93 -2.39
C ARG A 72 -17.02 0.18 -3.13
N VAL A 73 -16.24 -0.19 -4.14
CA VAL A 73 -15.36 0.74 -4.88
C VAL A 73 -16.13 1.88 -5.55
N SER A 74 -17.34 1.61 -6.06
CA SER A 74 -18.21 2.65 -6.62
C SER A 74 -18.70 3.66 -5.58
N GLU A 75 -19.00 3.20 -4.37
CA GLU A 75 -19.39 4.07 -3.25
C GLU A 75 -18.19 4.88 -2.76
N ALA A 76 -17.01 4.24 -2.64
CA ALA A 76 -15.76 4.93 -2.33
C ALA A 76 -15.46 6.03 -3.35
N TYR A 77 -15.60 5.75 -4.66
CA TYR A 77 -15.41 6.73 -5.71
C TYR A 77 -16.32 7.95 -5.54
N LYS A 78 -17.61 7.72 -5.27
CA LYS A 78 -18.58 8.79 -5.04
C LYS A 78 -18.14 9.68 -3.87
N TRP A 79 -17.88 9.10 -2.71
CA TRP A 79 -17.56 9.86 -1.51
C TRP A 79 -16.20 10.56 -1.60
N VAL A 80 -15.16 9.92 -2.13
CA VAL A 80 -13.86 10.56 -2.32
C VAL A 80 -13.96 11.71 -3.33
N SER A 81 -14.77 11.59 -4.38
CA SER A 81 -15.01 12.69 -5.32
C SER A 81 -15.63 13.91 -4.62
N ILE A 82 -16.59 13.68 -3.73
CA ILE A 82 -17.20 14.74 -2.91
C ILE A 82 -16.15 15.34 -1.97
N ALA A 83 -15.36 14.51 -1.26
CA ALA A 83 -14.31 14.99 -0.36
C ALA A 83 -13.23 15.82 -1.09
N MET A 84 -12.88 15.45 -2.33
CA MET A 84 -11.96 16.24 -3.15
C MET A 84 -12.54 17.62 -3.51
N LEU A 85 -13.84 17.69 -3.84
CA LEU A 85 -14.50 18.97 -4.11
C LEU A 85 -14.53 19.85 -2.85
N LEU A 86 -14.88 19.28 -1.70
CA LEU A 86 -14.85 19.97 -0.41
C LEU A 86 -13.44 20.45 -0.06
N CYS A 87 -12.42 19.62 -0.26
CA CYS A 87 -11.02 20.01 -0.08
C CYS A 87 -10.66 21.21 -0.96
N LYS A 88 -11.02 21.22 -2.24
CA LYS A 88 -10.72 22.35 -3.15
C LYS A 88 -11.36 23.66 -2.69
N ASN A 89 -12.62 23.61 -2.24
CA ASN A 89 -13.30 24.78 -1.70
C ASN A 89 -12.60 25.29 -0.43
N LEU A 90 -12.32 24.38 0.52
CA LEU A 90 -11.60 24.69 1.76
C LEU A 90 -10.19 25.24 1.50
N GLN A 91 -9.47 24.73 0.50
CA GLN A 91 -8.15 25.23 0.12
C GLN A 91 -8.22 26.65 -0.47
N THR A 92 -9.26 26.93 -1.26
CA THR A 92 -9.52 28.28 -1.81
C THR A 92 -9.79 29.30 -0.69
N GLU A 93 -10.56 28.90 0.31
CA GLU A 93 -10.84 29.73 1.49
C GLU A 93 -9.65 29.84 2.46
N ASN A 94 -8.70 28.90 2.40
CA ASN A 94 -7.57 28.78 3.32
C ASN A 94 -6.26 28.59 2.53
N PRO A 95 -5.81 29.59 1.73
CA PRO A 95 -4.68 29.43 0.80
C PRO A 95 -3.34 29.07 1.48
N GLY A 96 -3.20 29.36 2.78
CA GLY A 96 -2.04 28.99 3.59
C GLY A 96 -2.07 27.58 4.18
N TYR A 97 -3.05 26.73 3.83
CA TYR A 97 -3.28 25.44 4.52
C TYR A 97 -2.06 24.51 4.54
N ALA A 98 -1.21 24.55 3.51
CA ALA A 98 0.01 23.74 3.41
C ALA A 98 1.19 24.33 4.21
N GLN A 99 1.12 25.60 4.60
CA GLN A 99 2.20 26.35 5.27
C GLN A 99 2.01 26.35 6.79
N GLY A 100 1.83 25.15 7.37
CA GLY A 100 1.73 24.99 8.82
C GLY A 100 2.97 25.47 9.58
N GLY A 101 2.89 25.53 10.91
CA GLY A 101 4.03 25.88 11.75
C GLY A 101 3.72 26.72 12.99
N PRO A 102 4.73 26.95 13.85
CA PRO A 102 4.54 27.58 15.15
C PRO A 102 4.16 29.07 15.09
N GLY A 103 4.32 29.73 13.93
CA GLY A 103 3.96 31.13 13.74
C GLY A 103 2.45 31.39 13.56
N LEU A 104 1.63 30.36 13.40
CA LEU A 104 0.19 30.50 13.21
C LEU A 104 -0.59 30.46 14.53
N PRO A 105 -1.75 31.16 14.64
CA PRO A 105 -2.67 30.97 15.74
C PRO A 105 -3.07 29.50 15.90
N ARG A 106 -3.19 29.02 17.15
CA ARG A 106 -3.38 27.59 17.45
C ARG A 106 -4.52 26.95 16.63
N MET A 107 -5.70 27.56 16.62
CA MET A 107 -6.87 27.00 15.92
C MET A 107 -6.68 26.98 14.40
N THR A 108 -6.06 28.02 13.84
CA THR A 108 -5.71 28.07 12.41
C THR A 108 -4.72 26.97 12.06
N ARG A 109 -3.68 26.78 12.88
CA ARG A 109 -2.67 25.73 12.69
C ARG A 109 -3.28 24.34 12.69
N ILE A 110 -4.19 24.06 13.64
CA ILE A 110 -4.92 22.79 13.72
C ILE A 110 -5.79 22.59 12.46
N LYS A 111 -6.58 23.62 12.08
CA LYS A 111 -7.42 23.57 10.87
C LYS A 111 -6.58 23.28 9.62
N TYR A 112 -5.45 23.96 9.47
CA TYR A 112 -4.54 23.82 8.33
C TYR A 112 -3.92 22.42 8.29
N ALA A 113 -3.42 21.93 9.43
CA ALA A 113 -2.87 20.58 9.52
C ALA A 113 -3.91 19.50 9.18
N LEU A 114 -5.14 19.64 9.68
CA LEU A 114 -6.23 18.70 9.37
C LEU A 114 -6.60 18.74 7.88
N LEU A 115 -6.80 19.94 7.31
CA LEU A 115 -7.11 20.11 5.90
C LEU A 115 -6.01 19.53 5.00
N HIS A 116 -4.75 19.89 5.24
CA HIS A 116 -3.62 19.44 4.44
C HIS A 116 -3.44 17.91 4.48
N ARG A 117 -3.46 17.30 5.68
CA ARG A 117 -3.31 15.85 5.81
C ARG A 117 -4.45 15.12 5.09
N ASN A 118 -5.68 15.60 5.24
CA ASN A 118 -6.84 14.95 4.65
C ASN A 118 -6.96 15.16 3.14
N SER A 119 -6.53 16.29 2.60
CA SER A 119 -6.51 16.50 1.15
C SER A 119 -5.57 15.51 0.47
N VAL A 120 -4.39 15.29 1.05
CA VAL A 120 -3.41 14.30 0.56
C VAL A 120 -3.96 12.88 0.65
N LEU A 121 -4.70 12.55 1.72
CA LEU A 121 -5.37 11.25 1.82
C LEU A 121 -6.45 11.08 0.74
N CYS A 122 -7.23 12.12 0.44
CA CYS A 122 -8.22 12.08 -0.65
C CYS A 122 -7.55 11.89 -2.01
N GLU A 123 -6.44 12.59 -2.29
CA GLU A 123 -5.67 12.44 -3.52
C GLU A 123 -5.11 11.01 -3.66
N CYS A 124 -4.51 10.47 -2.60
CA CYS A 124 -4.02 9.09 -2.56
C CYS A 124 -5.16 8.08 -2.80
N ALA A 125 -6.31 8.29 -2.15
CA ALA A 125 -7.47 7.42 -2.28
C ALA A 125 -8.06 7.47 -3.70
N MET A 126 -8.17 8.66 -4.28
CA MET A 126 -8.66 8.82 -5.64
C MET A 126 -7.73 8.15 -6.64
N ALA A 127 -6.41 8.33 -6.52
CA ALA A 127 -5.44 7.67 -7.39
C ALA A 127 -5.57 6.13 -7.36
N LEU A 128 -5.79 5.56 -6.16
CA LEU A 128 -6.03 4.12 -6.02
C LEU A 128 -7.35 3.69 -6.69
N ILE A 129 -8.44 4.44 -6.47
CA ILE A 129 -9.76 4.11 -7.02
C ILE A 129 -9.77 4.27 -8.54
N ASP A 130 -9.15 5.33 -9.07
CA ASP A 130 -9.04 5.60 -10.50
C ASP A 130 -8.25 4.49 -11.21
N PHE A 131 -7.18 4.00 -10.58
CA PHE A 131 -6.44 2.84 -11.07
C PHE A 131 -7.32 1.58 -11.14
N VAL A 132 -8.05 1.28 -10.06
CA VAL A 132 -8.89 0.06 -9.99
C VAL A 132 -10.13 0.13 -10.89
N LYS A 133 -10.79 1.29 -10.94
CA LYS A 133 -12.12 1.45 -11.54
C LYS A 133 -12.06 1.92 -12.99
N ASN A 134 -11.16 2.87 -13.29
CA ASN A 134 -11.13 3.58 -14.55
C ASN A 134 -9.88 3.26 -15.37
N ASP A 135 -9.00 2.38 -14.88
CA ASP A 135 -7.67 2.10 -15.47
C ASP A 135 -6.89 3.40 -15.75
N LYS A 136 -7.12 4.43 -14.91
CA LYS A 136 -6.44 5.71 -15.04
C LYS A 136 -5.09 5.63 -14.37
N ARG A 137 -4.05 5.87 -15.16
CA ARG A 137 -2.65 5.86 -14.74
C ARG A 137 -2.19 7.30 -14.57
N ASN A 138 -2.77 7.97 -13.58
CA ASN A 138 -2.43 9.37 -13.30
C ASN A 138 -0.96 9.47 -12.89
N GLU A 139 -0.25 10.45 -13.43
CA GLU A 139 1.09 10.81 -12.96
C GLU A 139 1.00 11.30 -11.51
N ILE A 140 1.99 10.94 -10.70
CA ILE A 140 2.13 11.51 -9.35
C ILE A 140 2.66 12.93 -9.54
N GLU A 141 1.84 13.94 -9.23
CA GLU A 141 2.34 15.31 -9.23
C GLU A 141 3.36 15.50 -8.08
N PRO A 142 4.57 16.02 -8.38
CA PRO A 142 5.55 16.32 -7.35
C PRO A 142 5.07 17.53 -6.54
N ASN A 143 4.41 17.27 -5.42
CA ASN A 143 4.01 18.30 -4.46
C ASN A 143 4.93 18.25 -3.23
N ASN A 144 5.31 19.39 -2.67
CA ASN A 144 6.03 19.41 -1.39
C ASN A 144 5.04 19.17 -0.24
N VAL A 145 4.77 17.90 0.05
CA VAL A 145 3.86 17.50 1.11
C VAL A 145 4.65 17.29 2.39
N GLN A 146 4.78 18.34 3.18
CA GLN A 146 5.26 18.21 4.56
C GLN A 146 4.10 18.41 5.54
N PHE A 147 3.78 17.38 6.30
CA PHE A 147 2.78 17.48 7.35
C PHE A 147 3.34 18.23 8.56
N ASP A 148 2.61 19.26 8.99
CA ASP A 148 2.89 19.97 10.23
C ASP A 148 2.76 19.01 11.42
N ILE A 149 3.61 19.16 12.44
CA ILE A 149 3.59 18.37 13.68
C ILE A 149 3.05 19.26 14.79
N LEU A 150 1.86 18.95 15.31
CA LEU A 150 1.17 19.81 16.26
C LEU A 150 1.74 19.62 17.69
N PRO A 151 1.78 20.68 18.52
CA PRO A 151 2.45 20.64 19.82
C PRO A 151 1.70 19.79 20.86
N ASP A 152 0.38 19.63 20.71
CA ASP A 152 -0.50 18.84 21.56
C ASP A 152 -0.62 17.36 21.14
N GLU A 153 -0.03 16.97 20.01
CA GLU A 153 0.05 15.57 19.62
C GLU A 153 0.91 14.76 20.59
N SER A 154 0.48 13.53 20.86
CA SER A 154 1.26 12.59 21.67
C SER A 154 2.62 12.32 21.02
N ARG A 155 3.62 11.96 21.84
CA ARG A 155 4.96 11.61 21.34
C ARG A 155 4.92 10.53 20.25
N LYS A 156 4.01 9.55 20.38
CA LYS A 156 3.80 8.49 19.38
C LYS A 156 3.37 9.08 18.03
N ILE A 157 2.39 9.97 18.02
CA ILE A 157 1.89 10.61 16.79
C ILE A 157 2.95 11.52 16.17
N LYS A 158 3.64 12.34 16.97
CA LYS A 158 4.74 13.19 16.49
C LYS A 158 5.83 12.38 15.79
N ASN A 159 6.22 11.25 16.39
CA ASN A 159 7.22 10.36 15.83
C ASN A 159 6.74 9.73 14.51
N ILE A 160 5.48 9.29 14.43
CA ILE A 160 4.90 8.71 13.21
C ILE A 160 4.83 9.75 12.09
N ILE A 161 4.39 10.98 12.37
CA ILE A 161 4.31 12.04 11.36
C ILE A 161 5.71 12.45 10.89
N SER A 162 6.68 12.56 11.80
CA SER A 162 8.08 12.83 11.44
C SER A 162 8.63 11.76 10.49
N MET A 163 8.40 10.48 10.81
CA MET A 163 8.78 9.35 9.95
C MET A 163 8.05 9.41 8.59
N PHE A 164 6.74 9.69 8.59
CA PHE A 164 5.94 9.77 7.37
C PHE A 164 6.40 10.92 6.46
N ASN A 165 6.76 12.07 7.00
CA ASN A 165 7.35 13.18 6.23
C ASN A 165 8.65 12.76 5.52
N ARG A 166 9.48 11.89 6.13
CA ARG A 166 10.68 11.35 5.48
C ARG A 166 10.32 10.41 4.33
N ILE A 167 9.31 9.57 4.52
CA ILE A 167 8.78 8.67 3.48
C ILE A 167 8.21 9.48 2.31
N LEU A 168 7.44 10.53 2.60
CA LEU A 168 6.89 11.44 1.59
C LEU A 168 8.00 12.13 0.80
N GLY A 169 9.07 12.58 1.48
CA GLY A 169 10.23 13.18 0.83
C GLY A 169 10.86 12.29 -0.26
N LEU A 170 10.99 10.98 -0.01
CA LEU A 170 11.44 10.04 -1.06
C LEU A 170 10.34 9.80 -2.10
N SER A 171 9.11 9.53 -1.65
CA SER A 171 7.98 9.15 -2.52
C SER A 171 7.65 10.23 -3.56
N LEU A 172 7.95 11.48 -3.25
CA LEU A 172 7.67 12.66 -4.06
C LEU A 172 8.92 13.20 -4.76
N HIS A 173 10.07 12.56 -4.59
CA HIS A 173 11.29 12.92 -5.29
C HIS A 173 11.12 12.67 -6.80
N PRO A 174 11.49 13.59 -7.71
CA PRO A 174 11.28 13.43 -9.15
C PRO A 174 11.83 12.13 -9.73
N SER A 175 13.07 11.76 -9.36
CA SER A 175 13.69 10.49 -9.78
C SER A 175 12.91 9.26 -9.30
N PHE A 176 12.29 9.35 -8.12
CA PHE A 176 11.49 8.28 -7.56
C PHE A 176 10.16 8.14 -8.30
N ILE A 177 9.47 9.26 -8.53
CA ILE A 177 8.22 9.31 -9.28
C ILE A 177 8.42 8.74 -10.69
N ALA A 178 9.49 9.14 -11.39
CA ALA A 178 9.79 8.67 -12.75
C ALA A 178 9.84 7.14 -12.84
N VAL A 179 10.67 6.50 -12.01
CA VAL A 179 10.84 5.04 -12.04
C VAL A 179 9.60 4.30 -11.53
N VAL A 180 8.94 4.79 -10.48
CA VAL A 180 7.69 4.18 -9.98
C VAL A 180 6.56 4.25 -11.00
N THR A 181 6.48 5.34 -11.77
CA THR A 181 5.46 5.51 -12.80
C THR A 181 5.64 4.48 -13.91
N GLN A 182 6.87 4.29 -14.39
CA GLN A 182 7.22 3.26 -15.37
C GLN A 182 6.97 1.84 -14.83
N ALA A 183 7.33 1.57 -13.57
CA ALA A 183 7.05 0.29 -12.93
C ALA A 183 5.54 -0.01 -12.83
N ARG A 184 4.71 1.01 -12.55
CA ARG A 184 3.24 0.87 -12.54
C ARG A 184 2.66 0.63 -13.92
N GLN A 185 3.18 1.30 -14.95
CA GLN A 185 2.79 1.06 -16.34
C GLN A 185 3.09 -0.39 -16.74
N LEU A 186 4.28 -0.91 -16.42
CA LEU A 186 4.62 -2.33 -16.62
C LEU A 186 3.66 -3.27 -15.89
N ALA A 187 3.33 -2.97 -14.63
CA ALA A 187 2.41 -3.78 -13.84
C ALA A 187 0.99 -3.78 -14.41
N ALA A 188 0.57 -2.68 -15.06
CA ALA A 188 -0.71 -2.57 -15.76
C ALA A 188 -0.72 -3.26 -17.14
N GLY A 189 0.43 -3.76 -17.60
CA GLY A 189 0.58 -4.43 -18.90
C GLY A 189 0.94 -3.50 -20.06
N ASP A 190 1.32 -2.25 -19.77
CA ASP A 190 1.79 -1.31 -20.78
C ASP A 190 3.25 -1.53 -21.17
N VAL A 191 3.61 -0.92 -22.28
CA VAL A 191 5.02 -0.67 -22.61
C VAL A 191 5.52 0.45 -21.71
N ALA A 192 6.63 0.20 -21.02
CA ALA A 192 7.37 1.21 -20.27
C ALA A 192 8.79 1.31 -20.83
N GLU A 193 9.33 2.51 -20.80
CA GLU A 193 10.70 2.79 -21.24
C GLU A 193 11.46 3.42 -20.07
N LEU A 194 12.59 2.80 -19.72
CA LEU A 194 13.48 3.29 -18.68
C LEU A 194 14.89 3.35 -19.25
N SER A 195 15.50 4.53 -19.18
CA SER A 195 16.91 4.72 -19.48
C SER A 195 17.78 4.23 -18.33
N PHE A 196 19.02 3.86 -18.64
CA PHE A 196 20.00 3.51 -17.61
C PHE A 196 20.29 4.66 -16.64
N GLU A 197 20.26 5.90 -17.12
CA GLU A 197 20.45 7.10 -16.29
C GLU A 197 19.33 7.23 -15.24
N GLU A 198 18.08 6.96 -15.61
CA GLU A 198 16.95 6.98 -14.67
C GLU A 198 17.06 5.90 -13.60
N ILE A 199 17.51 4.69 -13.97
CA ILE A 199 17.73 3.58 -13.02
C ILE A 199 18.81 3.95 -12.01
N ILE A 200 19.97 4.43 -12.49
CA ILE A 200 21.10 4.81 -11.63
C ILE A 200 20.70 5.97 -10.72
N ARG A 201 20.07 7.02 -11.27
CA ARG A 201 19.63 8.18 -10.50
C ARG A 201 18.61 7.80 -9.44
N TYR A 202 17.72 6.84 -9.72
CA TYR A 202 16.82 6.29 -8.71
C TYR A 202 17.58 5.61 -7.57
N GLU A 203 18.53 4.73 -7.88
CA GLU A 203 19.31 4.03 -6.84
C GLU A 203 20.11 5.01 -5.97
N GLU A 204 20.77 5.99 -6.59
CA GLU A 204 21.48 7.06 -5.90
C GLU A 204 20.54 7.86 -4.98
N THR A 205 19.36 8.23 -5.48
CA THR A 205 18.34 8.95 -4.70
C THR A 205 17.92 8.16 -3.46
N VAL A 206 17.72 6.85 -3.59
CA VAL A 206 17.32 6.00 -2.45
C VAL A 206 18.44 5.90 -1.41
N ILE A 207 19.69 5.74 -1.86
CA ILE A 207 20.86 5.66 -0.97
C ILE A 207 21.08 7.00 -0.26
N GLU A 208 21.08 8.11 -1.00
CA GLU A 208 21.23 9.45 -0.45
C GLU A 208 20.13 9.77 0.57
N TRP A 209 18.88 9.44 0.22
CA TRP A 209 17.76 9.57 1.15
C TRP A 209 18.01 8.79 2.44
N TRP A 210 18.47 7.55 2.35
CA TRP A 210 18.79 6.72 3.52
C TRP A 210 19.88 7.35 4.37
N HIS A 211 20.98 7.80 3.77
CA HIS A 211 22.07 8.45 4.51
C HIS A 211 21.61 9.70 5.25
N ASN A 212 20.71 10.47 4.63
CA ASN A 212 20.13 11.68 5.19
C ASN A 212 19.04 11.43 6.26
N LEU A 213 18.67 10.17 6.53
CA LEU A 213 17.79 9.84 7.65
C LEU A 213 18.52 10.04 9.00
N PRO A 214 17.81 10.54 10.03
CA PRO A 214 18.30 10.52 11.40
C PRO A 214 18.70 9.12 11.87
N GLU A 215 19.77 9.01 12.67
CA GLU A 215 20.28 7.73 13.21
C GLU A 215 19.23 6.95 14.02
N GLU A 216 18.30 7.66 14.69
CA GLU A 216 17.19 7.02 15.39
C GLU A 216 16.20 6.29 14.47
N LEU A 217 16.22 6.56 13.16
CA LEU A 217 15.36 5.90 12.15
C LEU A 217 16.09 4.82 11.33
N LYS A 218 17.41 4.66 11.50
CA LYS A 218 18.23 3.70 10.74
C LYS A 218 18.54 2.45 11.55
N MET A 219 18.54 1.30 10.88
CA MET A 219 19.01 0.01 11.43
C MET A 219 20.46 -0.30 11.05
N CYS A 220 20.96 0.32 9.99
CA CYS A 220 22.25 0.08 9.37
C CYS A 220 22.72 1.33 8.62
N SER A 221 24.02 1.40 8.33
CA SER A 221 24.63 2.54 7.62
C SER A 221 24.15 2.65 6.18
N GLU A 222 24.07 1.51 5.48
CA GLU A 222 23.58 1.39 4.11
C GLU A 222 22.25 0.63 4.10
N PRO A 223 21.26 1.03 3.28
CA PRO A 223 19.94 0.40 3.27
C PRO A 223 20.00 -1.08 2.88
N PHE A 224 20.93 -1.45 2.00
CA PHE A 224 21.05 -2.81 1.45
C PHE A 224 22.12 -3.68 2.15
N ASN A 225 22.71 -3.20 3.25
CA ASN A 225 23.58 -3.99 4.12
C ASN A 225 22.84 -4.56 5.34
N LEU A 226 21.50 -4.53 5.31
CA LEU A 226 20.69 -5.01 6.41
C LEU A 226 20.88 -6.52 6.58
N THR A 227 21.15 -6.96 7.81
CA THR A 227 21.37 -8.37 8.13
C THR A 227 20.22 -8.93 8.97
N LYS A 228 20.07 -10.25 8.93
CA LYS A 228 19.08 -10.95 9.75
C LYS A 228 19.27 -10.66 11.23
N GLU A 229 20.52 -10.66 11.69
CA GLU A 229 20.88 -10.43 13.09
C GLU A 229 20.50 -9.01 13.54
N ALA A 230 20.66 -8.02 12.65
CA ALA A 230 20.23 -6.65 12.93
C ALA A 230 18.70 -6.55 13.05
N VAL A 231 17.97 -7.23 12.16
CA VAL A 231 16.50 -7.27 12.20
C VAL A 231 15.97 -7.93 13.48
N GLU A 232 16.49 -9.10 13.82
CA GLU A 232 15.99 -9.87 14.97
C GLU A 232 16.23 -9.19 16.32
N ARG A 233 17.24 -8.31 16.42
CA ARG A 233 17.57 -7.55 17.63
C ARG A 233 16.83 -6.22 17.75
N GLU A 234 16.24 -5.71 16.68
CA GLU A 234 15.60 -4.40 16.70
C GLU A 234 14.21 -4.47 17.34
N THR A 235 13.91 -3.47 18.17
CA THR A 235 12.65 -3.35 18.92
C THR A 235 11.93 -2.03 18.64
N ASP A 236 12.61 -1.05 18.05
CA ASP A 236 12.00 0.18 17.60
C ASP A 236 11.25 -0.04 16.29
N VAL A 237 9.92 -0.09 16.39
CA VAL A 237 9.00 -0.23 15.26
C VAL A 237 9.29 0.78 14.15
N ARG A 238 9.72 1.99 14.47
CA ARG A 238 9.97 3.04 13.46
C ARG A 238 11.10 2.66 12.53
N ARG A 239 12.18 2.12 13.09
CA ARG A 239 13.34 1.63 12.32
C ARG A 239 12.95 0.47 11.43
N ILE A 240 12.17 -0.47 11.98
CA ILE A 240 11.65 -1.62 11.25
C ILE A 240 10.72 -1.17 10.10
N LEU A 241 9.87 -0.17 10.31
CA LEU A 241 8.99 0.38 9.28
C LEU A 241 9.78 1.12 8.18
N MET A 242 10.82 1.88 8.53
CA MET A 242 11.67 2.56 7.55
C MET A 242 12.45 1.56 6.69
N ALA A 243 13.03 0.54 7.31
CA ALA A 243 13.67 -0.57 6.60
C ALA A 243 12.65 -1.34 5.74
N SER A 244 11.44 -1.59 6.27
CA SER A 244 10.38 -2.27 5.53
C SER A 244 10.01 -1.47 4.28
N TYR A 245 9.84 -0.14 4.42
CA TYR A 245 9.52 0.73 3.32
C TYR A 245 10.57 0.65 2.20
N VAL A 246 11.86 0.83 2.52
CA VAL A 246 12.93 0.83 1.50
C VAL A 246 13.09 -0.52 0.80
N HIS A 247 13.00 -1.64 1.52
CA HIS A 247 13.07 -2.96 0.90
C HIS A 247 11.82 -3.31 0.09
N THR A 248 10.64 -2.86 0.50
CA THR A 248 9.39 -3.08 -0.26
C THR A 248 9.43 -2.38 -1.60
N ILE A 249 9.82 -1.10 -1.61
CA ILE A 249 9.91 -0.32 -2.86
C ILE A 249 11.00 -0.89 -3.77
N THR A 250 12.14 -1.30 -3.20
CA THR A 250 13.25 -1.88 -3.94
C THR A 250 12.82 -3.20 -4.57
N LEU A 251 12.18 -4.09 -3.81
CA LEU A 251 11.66 -5.35 -4.32
C LEU A 251 10.69 -5.13 -5.49
N SER A 252 9.76 -4.18 -5.37
CA SER A 252 8.82 -3.87 -6.44
C SER A 252 9.50 -3.31 -7.69
N ILE A 253 10.39 -2.33 -7.55
CA ILE A 253 11.03 -1.68 -8.69
C ILE A 253 12.02 -2.62 -9.37
N GLN A 254 12.90 -3.26 -8.60
CA GLN A 254 13.89 -4.19 -9.13
C GLN A 254 13.21 -5.42 -9.76
N GLY A 255 12.09 -5.89 -9.20
CA GLY A 255 11.24 -6.92 -9.81
C GLY A 255 10.73 -6.53 -11.21
N CYS A 256 10.35 -5.26 -11.41
CA CYS A 256 9.94 -4.74 -12.71
C CYS A 256 11.11 -4.59 -13.71
N LEU A 257 12.31 -4.24 -13.25
CA LEU A 257 13.50 -4.01 -14.09
C LEU A 257 14.06 -5.27 -14.75
N ILE A 258 13.58 -6.45 -14.36
CA ILE A 258 14.08 -7.74 -14.85
C ILE A 258 13.34 -8.19 -16.13
N ARG A 259 12.16 -7.63 -16.40
CA ARG A 259 11.30 -7.95 -17.56
C ARG A 259 11.63 -7.26 -18.89
N PRO A 260 12.15 -6.00 -18.94
CA PRO A 260 12.36 -5.29 -20.20
C PRO A 260 13.29 -6.04 -21.16
N LYS A 261 13.09 -5.86 -22.47
CA LYS A 261 14.05 -6.34 -23.47
C LYS A 261 15.06 -5.23 -23.75
N PRO A 262 16.37 -5.52 -23.79
CA PRO A 262 17.36 -4.51 -24.15
C PRO A 262 17.07 -3.98 -25.56
N GLN A 263 17.26 -2.68 -25.76
CA GLN A 263 17.38 -2.12 -27.11
C GLN A 263 18.66 -2.69 -27.76
N ARG A 264 18.70 -2.76 -29.09
CA ARG A 264 19.87 -3.29 -29.82
C ARG A 264 21.13 -2.49 -29.43
N ASN A 265 22.22 -3.19 -29.13
CA ASN A 265 23.56 -2.66 -28.77
C ASN A 265 23.79 -2.26 -27.30
N VAL A 266 22.91 -2.64 -26.36
CA VAL A 266 23.12 -2.40 -24.91
C VAL A 266 23.13 -3.69 -24.07
N GLU A 267 23.24 -4.85 -24.71
CA GLU A 267 23.17 -6.17 -24.06
C GLU A 267 24.17 -6.38 -22.91
N PRO A 268 25.46 -5.95 -22.98
CA PRO A 268 26.40 -6.14 -21.87
C PRO A 268 26.11 -5.26 -20.66
N VAL A 269 25.60 -4.04 -20.87
CA VAL A 269 25.23 -3.13 -19.77
C VAL A 269 23.92 -3.61 -19.14
N TYR A 270 23.00 -4.09 -19.96
CA TYR A 270 21.75 -4.68 -19.51
C TYR A 270 21.96 -5.91 -18.63
N SER A 271 22.91 -6.81 -18.96
CA SER A 271 23.19 -7.98 -18.12
C SER A 271 23.67 -7.59 -16.72
N ILE A 272 24.54 -6.57 -16.60
CA ILE A 272 25.02 -6.08 -15.29
C ILE A 272 23.86 -5.55 -14.45
N ILE A 273 22.97 -4.78 -15.05
CA ILE A 273 21.81 -4.20 -14.36
C ILE A 273 20.82 -5.28 -13.96
N LYS A 274 20.58 -6.26 -14.84
CA LYS A 274 19.73 -7.41 -14.54
C LYS A 274 20.27 -8.21 -13.35
N ASP A 275 21.57 -8.51 -13.33
CA ASP A 275 22.20 -9.27 -12.24
C ASP A 275 22.12 -8.52 -10.90
N ARG A 276 22.35 -7.20 -10.93
CA ARG A 276 22.20 -6.32 -9.77
C ARG A 276 20.75 -6.24 -9.29
N ALA A 277 19.80 -6.09 -10.21
CA ALA A 277 18.37 -6.07 -9.90
C ALA A 277 17.91 -7.38 -9.26
N LEU A 278 18.36 -8.52 -9.79
CA LEU A 278 18.09 -9.85 -9.24
C LEU A 278 18.63 -9.98 -7.81
N TYR A 279 19.88 -9.57 -7.59
CA TYR A 279 20.49 -9.59 -6.26
C TYR A 279 19.71 -8.74 -5.25
N LEU A 280 19.42 -7.47 -5.61
CA LEU A 280 18.70 -6.54 -4.74
C LEU A 280 17.25 -6.97 -4.47
N ALA A 281 16.57 -7.53 -5.47
CA ALA A 281 15.22 -8.06 -5.32
C ALA A 281 15.20 -9.25 -4.36
N MET A 282 16.08 -10.24 -4.54
CA MET A 282 16.14 -11.40 -3.65
C MET A 282 16.54 -11.03 -2.22
N HIS A 283 17.54 -10.17 -2.07
CA HIS A 283 17.93 -9.68 -0.75
C HIS A 283 16.78 -8.92 -0.07
N SER A 284 16.08 -8.06 -0.81
CA SER A 284 14.94 -7.30 -0.27
C SER A 284 13.75 -8.19 0.05
N ALA A 285 13.53 -9.29 -0.67
CA ALA A 285 12.52 -10.28 -0.32
C ALA A 285 12.86 -10.98 1.01
N ASP A 286 14.12 -11.36 1.23
CA ASP A 286 14.54 -11.91 2.52
C ASP A 286 14.32 -10.91 3.67
N MET A 287 14.77 -9.67 3.47
CA MET A 287 14.65 -8.63 4.49
C MET A 287 13.19 -8.28 4.78
N CYS A 288 12.34 -8.14 3.75
CA CYS A 288 10.90 -7.88 3.95
C CYS A 288 10.25 -8.95 4.83
N LEU A 289 10.51 -10.25 4.55
CA LEU A 289 9.94 -11.33 5.34
C LEU A 289 10.43 -11.34 6.79
N LEU A 290 11.72 -11.05 7.02
CA LEU A 290 12.30 -10.95 8.37
C LEU A 290 11.73 -9.76 9.14
N LEU A 291 11.67 -8.59 8.50
CA LEU A 291 11.14 -7.36 9.09
C LEU A 291 9.68 -7.53 9.49
N MET A 292 8.85 -8.17 8.65
CA MET A 292 7.46 -8.50 9.00
C MET A 292 7.35 -9.38 10.23
N LYS A 293 8.11 -10.50 10.26
CA LYS A 293 8.14 -11.39 11.43
C LYS A 293 8.59 -10.66 12.69
N GLN A 294 9.48 -9.68 12.57
CA GLN A 294 9.90 -8.87 13.71
C GLN A 294 8.80 -7.91 14.18
N ILE A 295 8.12 -7.22 13.27
CA ILE A 295 6.95 -6.38 13.62
C ILE A 295 5.89 -7.21 14.35
N GLU A 296 5.60 -8.42 13.87
CA GLU A 296 4.58 -9.30 14.47
C GLU A 296 4.89 -9.68 15.93
N LYS A 297 6.18 -9.76 16.30
CA LYS A 297 6.60 -10.01 17.69
C LYS A 297 6.40 -8.79 18.59
N ILE A 298 6.36 -7.58 18.03
CA ILE A 298 6.22 -6.34 18.80
C ILE A 298 4.74 -6.05 19.01
N ASP A 299 4.27 -6.24 20.24
CA ASP A 299 2.84 -6.17 20.54
C ASP A 299 2.30 -4.73 20.72
N SER A 300 3.17 -3.73 20.79
CA SER A 300 2.80 -2.34 21.07
C SER A 300 2.33 -1.54 19.84
N PHE A 301 2.29 -2.17 18.67
CA PHE A 301 1.97 -1.51 17.41
C PHE A 301 0.97 -2.31 16.57
N CYS A 302 -0.15 -1.67 16.23
CA CYS A 302 -1.16 -2.26 15.36
C CYS A 302 -0.69 -2.17 13.89
N TYR A 303 -0.42 -3.31 13.28
CA TYR A 303 -0.04 -3.44 11.87
C TYR A 303 -0.73 -4.66 11.24
N SER A 304 -1.06 -4.56 9.95
CA SER A 304 -1.49 -5.69 9.15
C SER A 304 -0.44 -5.95 8.06
N PRO A 305 0.29 -7.08 8.11
CA PRO A 305 1.34 -7.39 7.15
C PRO A 305 0.79 -7.83 5.78
N SER A 306 -0.51 -8.13 5.66
CA SER A 306 -1.11 -8.71 4.45
C SER A 306 -0.83 -7.88 3.20
N LYS A 307 -0.89 -6.54 3.28
CA LYS A 307 -0.59 -5.66 2.13
C LYS A 307 0.86 -5.78 1.66
N LEU A 308 1.80 -5.89 2.59
CA LEU A 308 3.22 -6.04 2.30
C LEU A 308 3.52 -7.43 1.71
N LEU A 309 2.90 -8.47 2.27
CA LEU A 309 3.01 -9.85 1.76
C LEU A 309 2.52 -9.93 0.32
N VAL A 310 1.32 -9.41 0.02
CA VAL A 310 0.73 -9.43 -1.32
C VAL A 310 1.64 -8.71 -2.33
N ARG A 311 2.14 -7.52 -1.98
CA ARG A 311 3.04 -6.76 -2.86
C ARG A 311 4.38 -7.48 -3.12
N SER A 312 4.90 -8.14 -2.10
CA SER A 312 6.13 -8.93 -2.24
C SER A 312 5.91 -10.16 -3.10
N ILE A 313 4.76 -10.84 -2.94
CA ILE A 313 4.37 -11.99 -3.77
C ILE A 313 4.28 -11.56 -5.23
N ASP A 314 3.58 -10.46 -5.54
CA ASP A 314 3.48 -9.94 -6.91
C ASP A 314 4.86 -9.66 -7.54
N SER A 315 5.78 -9.08 -6.76
CA SER A 315 7.15 -8.81 -7.21
C SER A 315 7.94 -10.11 -7.46
N LEU A 316 7.84 -11.09 -6.56
CA LEU A 316 8.46 -12.41 -6.71
C LEU A 316 7.89 -13.21 -7.88
N MET A 317 6.60 -13.04 -8.20
CA MET A 317 5.98 -13.65 -9.39
C MET A 317 6.61 -13.14 -10.68
N SER A 318 7.10 -11.90 -10.70
CA SER A 318 7.86 -11.37 -11.84
C SER A 318 9.23 -12.07 -11.99
N LEU A 319 9.85 -12.47 -10.88
CA LEU A 319 11.12 -13.21 -10.88
C LEU A 319 10.99 -14.65 -11.40
N LEU A 320 9.80 -15.26 -11.29
CA LEU A 320 9.56 -16.60 -11.86
C LEU A 320 9.61 -16.63 -13.39
N GLN A 321 9.46 -15.49 -14.04
CA GLN A 321 9.43 -15.39 -15.50
C GLN A 321 10.82 -15.18 -16.12
N VAL A 322 11.87 -15.19 -15.29
CA VAL A 322 13.25 -15.03 -15.73
C VAL A 322 13.74 -16.34 -16.35
N PRO A 323 14.41 -16.31 -17.52
CA PRO A 323 15.01 -17.51 -18.12
C PRO A 323 16.31 -17.90 -17.38
N ASP A 324 16.19 -18.22 -16.10
CA ASP A 324 17.26 -18.71 -15.22
C ASP A 324 16.64 -19.68 -14.20
N ASP A 325 16.93 -20.97 -14.38
CA ASP A 325 16.36 -22.05 -13.56
C ASP A 325 16.75 -21.96 -12.08
N THR A 326 17.93 -21.43 -11.77
CA THR A 326 18.40 -21.30 -10.39
C THR A 326 17.60 -20.20 -9.70
N MET A 327 17.46 -19.06 -10.38
CA MET A 327 16.66 -17.95 -9.88
C MET A 327 15.18 -18.29 -9.78
N ALA A 328 14.62 -18.98 -10.76
CA ALA A 328 13.23 -19.44 -10.74
C ALA A 328 12.97 -20.36 -9.53
N LYS A 329 13.87 -21.31 -9.25
CA LYS A 329 13.79 -22.18 -8.06
C LYS A 329 13.87 -21.39 -6.75
N MET A 330 14.81 -20.44 -6.66
CA MET A 330 14.94 -19.58 -5.46
C MET A 330 13.69 -18.71 -5.25
N ALA A 331 13.18 -18.08 -6.31
CA ALA A 331 11.95 -17.30 -6.26
C ALA A 331 10.74 -18.17 -5.88
N GLN A 332 10.64 -19.40 -6.38
CA GLN A 332 9.59 -20.35 -6.04
C GLN A 332 9.62 -20.76 -4.56
N GLN A 333 10.82 -21.02 -4.02
CA GLN A 333 10.99 -21.28 -2.60
C GLN A 333 10.53 -20.08 -1.76
N LYS A 334 10.94 -18.86 -2.14
CA LYS A 334 10.53 -17.64 -1.45
C LYS A 334 9.03 -17.40 -1.53
N LEU A 335 8.41 -17.59 -2.70
CA LEU A 335 6.97 -17.50 -2.88
C LEU A 335 6.23 -18.44 -1.93
N SER A 336 6.73 -19.65 -1.72
CA SER A 336 6.14 -20.61 -0.79
C SER A 336 6.22 -20.11 0.67
N GLU A 337 7.35 -19.52 1.08
CA GLU A 337 7.51 -18.91 2.40
C GLU A 337 6.54 -17.74 2.62
N TYR A 338 6.39 -16.89 1.59
CA TYR A 338 5.48 -15.74 1.61
C TYR A 338 4.01 -16.15 1.61
N MET A 339 3.63 -17.15 0.82
CA MET A 339 2.28 -17.71 0.82
C MET A 339 1.93 -18.32 2.17
N HIS A 340 2.86 -19.03 2.80
CA HIS A 340 2.66 -19.57 4.15
C HIS A 340 2.45 -18.46 5.18
N ALA A 341 3.24 -17.38 5.10
CA ALA A 341 3.07 -16.21 5.95
C ALA A 341 1.71 -15.54 5.73
N LEU A 342 1.28 -15.36 4.46
CA LEU A 342 -0.02 -14.78 4.12
C LEU A 342 -1.18 -15.63 4.65
N THR A 343 -1.15 -16.94 4.45
CA THR A 343 -2.19 -17.86 4.95
C THR A 343 -2.32 -17.81 6.47
N LYS A 344 -1.22 -17.61 7.20
CA LYS A 344 -1.28 -17.44 8.67
C LYS A 344 -1.93 -16.12 9.11
N GLN A 345 -1.87 -15.09 8.28
CA GLN A 345 -2.34 -13.74 8.61
C GLN A 345 -3.79 -13.52 8.19
N VAL A 346 -4.23 -14.19 7.12
CA VAL A 346 -5.62 -14.14 6.66
C VAL A 346 -6.50 -15.04 7.53
N LEU A 347 -7.63 -14.51 7.99
CA LEU A 347 -8.56 -15.24 8.83
C LEU A 347 -9.13 -16.47 8.08
N PRO A 348 -9.38 -17.60 8.76
CA PRO A 348 -9.74 -18.86 8.10
C PRO A 348 -10.96 -18.78 7.18
N ASP A 349 -11.93 -17.95 7.53
CA ASP A 349 -13.15 -17.75 6.76
C ASP A 349 -12.96 -16.90 5.49
N HIS A 350 -11.81 -16.26 5.32
CA HIS A 350 -11.39 -15.55 4.09
C HIS A 350 -10.40 -16.36 3.25
N GLN A 351 -9.97 -17.54 3.73
CA GLN A 351 -9.09 -18.44 2.98
C GLN A 351 -9.88 -19.23 1.95
N VAL A 352 -10.14 -18.62 0.80
CA VAL A 352 -10.94 -19.21 -0.28
C VAL A 352 -10.28 -20.49 -0.81
N PRO A 353 -10.93 -21.67 -0.69
CA PRO A 353 -10.35 -22.92 -1.14
C PRO A 353 -10.37 -23.02 -2.67
N PRO A 354 -9.45 -23.79 -3.29
CA PRO A 354 -9.37 -23.92 -4.75
C PRO A 354 -10.69 -24.33 -5.42
N SER A 355 -11.45 -25.22 -4.79
CA SER A 355 -12.72 -25.75 -5.29
C SER A 355 -13.88 -24.74 -5.26
N ALA A 356 -13.77 -23.69 -4.43
CA ALA A 356 -14.79 -22.65 -4.29
C ALA A 356 -14.32 -21.29 -4.81
N SER A 357 -13.17 -21.23 -5.49
CA SER A 357 -12.53 -20.01 -5.97
C SER A 357 -13.38 -19.31 -7.05
N PRO A 358 -13.99 -18.16 -6.76
CA PRO A 358 -14.69 -17.41 -7.79
C PRO A 358 -13.73 -16.85 -8.84
N TYR A 359 -12.48 -16.55 -8.46
CA TYR A 359 -11.48 -16.05 -9.41
C TYR A 359 -11.12 -17.09 -10.47
N ASN A 360 -11.01 -18.37 -10.10
CA ASN A 360 -10.83 -19.46 -11.07
C ASN A 360 -11.97 -19.47 -12.10
N MET A 361 -13.22 -19.32 -11.66
CA MET A 361 -14.38 -19.27 -12.55
C MET A 361 -14.29 -18.08 -13.51
N ILE A 362 -13.96 -16.88 -13.00
CA ILE A 362 -13.80 -15.67 -13.82
C ILE A 362 -12.68 -15.84 -14.85
N SER A 363 -11.56 -16.44 -14.47
CA SER A 363 -10.38 -16.57 -15.34
C SER A 363 -10.58 -17.48 -16.56
N VAL A 364 -11.62 -18.34 -16.53
CA VAL A 364 -11.94 -19.29 -17.60
C VAL A 364 -13.23 -18.90 -18.34
N ALA A 365 -14.10 -18.13 -17.69
CA ALA A 365 -15.39 -17.76 -18.26
C ALA A 365 -15.27 -16.71 -19.39
N PRO A 366 -16.16 -16.75 -20.40
CA PRO A 366 -16.27 -15.68 -21.40
C PRO A 366 -16.47 -14.30 -20.75
N LYS A 367 -15.90 -13.25 -21.37
CA LYS A 367 -16.10 -11.87 -20.90
C LYS A 367 -17.60 -11.55 -20.82
N GLY A 368 -18.05 -11.10 -19.65
CA GLY A 368 -19.44 -10.68 -19.41
C GLY A 368 -20.40 -11.81 -19.01
N SER A 369 -19.96 -13.07 -18.92
CA SER A 369 -20.83 -14.19 -18.52
C SER A 369 -20.84 -14.46 -17.02
N THR A 370 -20.06 -13.73 -16.22
CA THR A 370 -19.97 -13.90 -14.76
C THR A 370 -20.63 -12.72 -14.05
N PRO A 371 -21.22 -12.94 -12.86
CA PRO A 371 -21.64 -11.86 -11.98
C PRO A 371 -20.48 -10.90 -11.66
N PRO A 372 -20.77 -9.66 -11.24
CA PRO A 372 -19.76 -8.72 -10.76
C PRO A 372 -18.93 -9.34 -9.62
N VAL A 373 -17.65 -8.99 -9.53
CA VAL A 373 -16.73 -9.48 -8.47
C VAL A 373 -17.32 -9.24 -7.07
N THR A 374 -17.99 -8.10 -6.87
CA THR A 374 -18.66 -7.79 -5.60
C THR A 374 -19.69 -8.84 -5.20
N GLU A 375 -20.46 -9.37 -6.15
CA GLU A 375 -21.48 -10.40 -5.90
C GLU A 375 -20.86 -11.77 -5.61
N LEU A 376 -19.72 -12.07 -6.24
CA LEU A 376 -19.03 -13.35 -6.08
C LEU A 376 -18.42 -13.52 -4.68
N TYR A 377 -18.00 -12.42 -4.05
CA TYR A 377 -17.38 -12.44 -2.73
C TYR A 377 -18.29 -11.90 -1.60
N LYS A 378 -19.56 -11.56 -1.88
CA LYS A 378 -20.44 -10.88 -0.92
C LYS A 378 -20.71 -11.65 0.38
N ASN A 379 -20.59 -12.98 0.33
CA ASN A 379 -20.87 -13.86 1.47
C ASN A 379 -19.69 -13.98 2.45
N PHE A 380 -18.51 -13.45 2.08
CA PHE A 380 -17.37 -13.39 2.98
C PHE A 380 -17.55 -12.19 3.93
N PRO A 381 -17.15 -12.31 5.22
CA PRO A 381 -17.28 -11.18 6.14
C PRO A 381 -16.46 -9.95 5.74
N LEU A 382 -15.30 -10.15 5.11
CA LEU A 382 -14.48 -9.09 4.52
C LEU A 382 -14.18 -9.46 3.06
N PRO A 383 -15.09 -9.16 2.12
CA PRO A 383 -14.99 -9.56 0.71
C PRO A 383 -13.66 -9.20 0.04
N GLY A 384 -13.08 -8.04 0.37
CA GLY A 384 -11.81 -7.59 -0.20
C GLY A 384 -10.61 -8.45 0.24
N GLU A 385 -10.60 -8.91 1.48
CA GLU A 385 -9.55 -9.80 1.98
C GLU A 385 -9.64 -11.18 1.32
N ALA A 386 -10.86 -11.73 1.20
CA ALA A 386 -11.10 -13.00 0.51
C ALA A 386 -10.73 -12.93 -0.99
N LEU A 387 -11.09 -11.85 -1.67
CA LEU A 387 -10.73 -11.61 -3.08
C LEU A 387 -9.20 -11.60 -3.26
N ILE A 388 -8.49 -10.79 -2.47
CA ILE A 388 -7.03 -10.65 -2.59
C ILE A 388 -6.36 -12.00 -2.34
N PHE A 389 -6.76 -12.72 -1.29
CA PHE A 389 -6.22 -14.04 -1.00
C PHE A 389 -6.47 -15.02 -2.15
N ASP A 390 -7.68 -15.08 -2.68
CA ASP A 390 -8.04 -15.99 -3.76
C ASP A 390 -7.28 -15.71 -5.06
N VAL A 391 -7.15 -14.44 -5.44
CA VAL A 391 -6.37 -14.00 -6.61
C VAL A 391 -4.91 -14.41 -6.46
N VAL A 392 -4.30 -14.11 -5.32
CA VAL A 392 -2.89 -14.39 -5.07
C VAL A 392 -2.62 -15.89 -5.04
N ARG A 393 -3.39 -16.65 -4.24
CA ARG A 393 -3.27 -18.12 -4.14
C ARG A 393 -3.39 -18.77 -5.51
N THR A 394 -4.45 -18.43 -6.24
CA THR A 394 -4.72 -19.00 -7.56
C THR A 394 -3.61 -18.69 -8.56
N THR A 395 -3.11 -17.45 -8.55
CA THR A 395 -2.05 -17.02 -9.47
C THR A 395 -0.73 -17.74 -9.17
N VAL A 396 -0.35 -17.86 -7.91
CA VAL A 396 0.86 -18.60 -7.49
C VAL A 396 0.75 -20.08 -7.86
N GLU A 397 -0.36 -20.74 -7.54
CA GLU A 397 -0.58 -22.16 -7.87
C GLU A 397 -0.54 -22.42 -9.39
N ARG A 398 -1.13 -21.53 -10.20
CA ARG A 398 -1.13 -21.66 -11.66
C ARG A 398 0.28 -21.55 -12.24
N ASN A 399 1.07 -20.58 -11.79
CA ASN A 399 2.44 -20.41 -12.29
C ASN A 399 3.37 -21.53 -11.82
N ALA A 400 3.21 -22.02 -10.58
CA ALA A 400 3.95 -23.18 -10.10
C ALA A 400 3.69 -24.44 -10.96
N LYS A 401 2.45 -24.64 -11.42
CA LYS A 401 2.10 -25.75 -12.34
C LYS A 401 2.71 -25.58 -13.73
N LEU A 402 2.74 -24.37 -14.29
CA LEU A 402 3.34 -24.10 -15.60
C LEU A 402 4.85 -24.42 -15.58
N LEU A 403 5.57 -23.98 -14.55
CA LEU A 403 6.99 -24.28 -14.39
C LEU A 403 7.28 -25.79 -14.25
N ALA A 404 6.39 -26.53 -13.60
CA ALA A 404 6.51 -27.98 -13.46
C ALA A 404 6.30 -28.73 -14.79
N LEU A 405 5.54 -28.15 -15.73
CA LEU A 405 5.30 -28.69 -17.06
C LEU A 405 6.44 -28.37 -18.02
N ASP A 406 7.06 -27.18 -17.91
CA ASP A 406 8.21 -26.78 -18.73
C ASP A 406 9.51 -27.51 -18.33
N SER A 407 9.53 -28.19 -17.18
CA SER A 407 10.67 -28.98 -16.66
C SER A 407 10.60 -30.48 -17.03
N GLN A 408 9.58 -30.91 -17.78
CA GLN A 408 9.39 -32.28 -18.30
C GLN A 408 9.68 -32.31 -19.80
#